data_AF-A5DLT7-F1
#
_entry.id   AF-A5DLT7-F1
#
_cell.length_a   1.000
_cell.length_b   1.000
_cell.length_c   1.000
_cell.angle_alpha   90.00
_cell.angle_beta   90.00
_cell.angle_gamma   90.00
#
_symmetry.space_group_name_H-M   'P 1'
#
loop_
_entity.id
_entity.type
_entity.pdbx_description
1 polymer ?
#
loop_
_entity_poly.entity_id
_entity_poly.type
_entity_poly.pdbx_seq_one_letter_code
_entity_poly.pdbx_strand_id
1 'polypeptide(L)'
;MQMRDHAGPILLNIRISFTRQELIYCSNKPIPIAMVSLDDIQYLASNLPTYVRVDNQLKYALACIAFNPIFWNIAARLEYKTKVITKLTGGARNGCYLLALTIFSLGIYRDQVYHQALLTQPSFQPLAESQVIKALAIATFGFGNVLVLSSMWALGVTGTYLGDYFGILMDHRVTGFPFNINDNPMYNGSTLCFLGTALWYGKPTGILVASFVFVMYKIALMFEEPFTAKIYEQKNKKEL
;
A
#
# COMPACT_ATOMS: atom_id res chain seq x y z
N MET A 1 9.17 73.61 -12.23
CA MET A 1 8.05 73.07 -13.04
C MET A 1 7.80 71.66 -12.54
N GLN A 2 6.62 71.45 -11.95
CA GLN A 2 6.24 70.27 -11.17
C GLN A 2 6.11 68.99 -12.00
N MET A 3 6.36 67.88 -11.29
CA MET A 3 6.11 66.48 -11.63
C MET A 3 4.71 66.21 -12.21
N ARG A 4 4.58 65.17 -13.04
CA ARG A 4 3.47 64.19 -12.97
C ARG A 4 3.91 62.84 -13.53
N ASP A 5 3.79 61.84 -12.66
CA ASP A 5 3.84 60.41 -12.92
C ASP A 5 2.86 59.97 -14.01
N HIS A 6 3.25 58.98 -14.83
CA HIS A 6 2.31 58.00 -15.38
C HIS A 6 3.00 56.65 -15.60
N ALA A 7 3.18 55.90 -14.51
CA ALA A 7 3.17 54.45 -14.55
C ALA A 7 1.71 53.99 -14.63
N GLY A 8 1.30 53.38 -15.73
CA GLY A 8 -0.01 52.73 -15.89
C GLY A 8 0.16 51.22 -16.05
N PRO A 9 -0.60 50.38 -15.32
CA PRO A 9 -0.55 48.94 -15.47
C PRO A 9 -1.29 48.52 -16.75
N ILE A 10 -0.64 47.75 -17.62
CA ILE A 10 -1.30 47.05 -18.74
C ILE A 10 -2.06 45.86 -18.13
N LEU A 11 -3.26 46.11 -17.62
CA LEU A 11 -4.22 45.07 -17.27
C LEU A 11 -4.92 44.62 -18.54
N LEU A 12 -4.53 43.46 -19.05
CA LEU A 12 -5.25 42.75 -20.10
C LEU A 12 -6.58 42.25 -19.52
N ASN A 13 -7.62 43.07 -19.62
CA ASN A 13 -8.98 42.71 -19.21
C ASN A 13 -9.57 41.70 -20.22
N ILE A 14 -9.30 40.42 -20.05
CA ILE A 14 -10.04 39.36 -20.74
C ILE A 14 -11.38 39.19 -20.01
N ARG A 15 -12.39 39.93 -20.47
CA ARG A 15 -13.78 39.74 -20.03
C ARG A 15 -14.37 38.56 -20.82
N ILE A 16 -14.26 37.35 -20.29
CA ILE A 16 -15.00 36.20 -20.82
C ILE A 16 -16.47 36.39 -20.41
N SER A 17 -17.28 37.01 -21.27
CA SER A 17 -18.72 37.08 -21.08
C SER A 17 -19.34 35.82 -21.63
N PHE A 18 -19.68 34.88 -20.74
CA PHE A 18 -20.59 33.79 -21.10
C PHE A 18 -22.01 34.34 -21.17
N THR A 19 -22.72 33.97 -22.23
CA THR A 19 -24.14 34.31 -22.37
C THR A 19 -24.95 33.56 -21.29
N ARG A 20 -26.09 34.13 -20.87
CA ARG A 20 -27.00 33.48 -19.90
C ARG A 20 -27.42 32.08 -20.39
N GLN A 21 -27.47 31.87 -21.69
CA GLN A 21 -27.77 30.58 -22.33
C GLN A 21 -26.63 29.56 -22.15
N GLU A 22 -25.37 29.97 -22.26
CA GLU A 22 -24.19 29.10 -22.03
C GLU A 22 -24.04 28.70 -20.56
N LEU A 23 -24.33 29.62 -19.64
CA LEU A 23 -24.34 29.32 -18.20
C LEU A 23 -25.46 28.31 -17.85
N ILE A 24 -26.64 28.42 -18.47
CA ILE A 24 -27.73 27.47 -18.29
C ILE A 24 -27.42 26.12 -18.95
N TYR A 25 -26.77 26.11 -20.11
CA TYR A 25 -26.33 24.89 -20.80
C TYR A 25 -25.29 24.10 -20.00
N CYS A 26 -24.33 24.79 -19.36
CA CYS A 26 -23.37 24.16 -18.45
C CYS A 26 -23.98 23.74 -17.11
N SER A 27 -25.00 24.47 -16.62
CA SER A 27 -25.70 24.15 -15.37
C SER A 27 -26.65 22.95 -15.47
N ASN A 28 -27.14 22.62 -16.67
CA ASN A 28 -28.18 21.60 -16.89
C ASN A 28 -27.68 20.30 -17.53
N LYS A 29 -26.37 20.11 -17.72
CA LYS A 29 -25.85 18.77 -18.00
C LYS A 29 -25.77 18.01 -16.68
N PRO A 30 -26.45 16.86 -16.50
CA PRO A 30 -26.05 15.95 -15.45
C PRO A 30 -24.56 15.71 -15.67
N ILE A 31 -23.71 15.97 -14.66
CA ILE A 31 -22.30 15.64 -14.71
C ILE A 31 -22.29 14.15 -15.08
N PRO A 32 -21.87 13.75 -16.30
CA PRO A 32 -21.90 12.35 -16.63
C PRO A 32 -20.91 11.69 -15.68
N ILE A 33 -21.43 10.89 -14.75
CA ILE A 33 -20.59 10.05 -13.90
C ILE A 33 -19.89 9.14 -14.90
N ALA A 34 -18.63 9.43 -15.22
CA ALA A 34 -17.85 8.57 -16.08
C ALA A 34 -17.81 7.21 -15.38
N MET A 35 -18.51 6.24 -15.95
CA MET A 35 -18.66 4.91 -15.39
C MET A 35 -17.99 3.95 -16.35
N VAL A 36 -17.19 3.05 -15.80
CA VAL A 36 -16.59 1.98 -16.58
C VAL A 36 -17.71 1.06 -17.06
N SER A 37 -17.84 0.91 -18.38
CA SER A 37 -18.81 0.01 -18.99
C SER A 37 -18.28 -1.42 -19.07
N LEU A 38 -19.18 -2.39 -19.34
CA LEU A 38 -18.75 -3.77 -19.61
C LEU A 38 -17.86 -3.85 -20.86
N ASP A 39 -18.13 -3.03 -21.88
CA ASP A 39 -17.33 -2.97 -23.10
C ASP A 39 -15.92 -2.46 -22.81
N ASP A 40 -15.77 -1.48 -21.90
CA ASP A 40 -14.45 -1.02 -21.45
C ASP A 40 -13.64 -2.12 -20.77
N ILE A 41 -14.30 -2.94 -19.93
CA ILE A 41 -13.66 -4.08 -19.26
C ILE A 41 -13.26 -5.15 -20.27
N GLN A 42 -14.14 -5.49 -21.21
CA GLN A 42 -13.85 -6.45 -22.27
C GLN A 42 -12.71 -5.98 -23.18
N TYR A 43 -12.69 -4.68 -23.51
CA TYR A 43 -11.62 -4.05 -24.26
C TYR A 43 -10.30 -4.14 -23.49
N LEU A 44 -10.28 -3.77 -22.20
CA LEU A 44 -9.09 -3.86 -21.37
C LEU A 44 -8.57 -5.30 -21.28
N ALA A 45 -9.47 -6.27 -21.07
CA ALA A 45 -9.09 -7.68 -20.99
C ALA A 45 -8.45 -8.17 -22.30
N SER A 46 -9.02 -7.79 -23.45
CA SER A 46 -8.51 -8.18 -24.77
C SER A 46 -7.21 -7.46 -25.15
N ASN A 47 -6.96 -6.28 -24.58
CA ASN A 47 -5.80 -5.43 -24.88
C ASN A 47 -4.83 -5.28 -23.70
N LEU A 48 -4.90 -6.18 -22.71
CA LEU A 48 -4.10 -6.10 -21.49
C LEU A 48 -2.59 -5.93 -21.76
N PRO A 49 -1.96 -6.62 -22.74
CA PRO A 49 -0.54 -6.45 -23.03
C PRO A 49 -0.14 -5.01 -23.37
N THR A 50 -1.05 -4.20 -23.93
CA THR A 50 -0.80 -2.78 -24.24
C THR A 50 -0.70 -1.92 -22.97
N TYR A 51 -1.32 -2.37 -21.88
CA TYR A 51 -1.34 -1.66 -20.60
C TYR A 51 -0.34 -2.20 -19.59
N VAL A 52 0.42 -3.23 -19.94
CA VAL A 52 1.40 -3.88 -19.06
C VAL A 52 2.78 -3.79 -19.69
N ARG A 53 3.59 -2.84 -19.23
CA ARG A 53 4.97 -2.67 -19.70
C ARG A 53 5.95 -3.30 -18.71
N VAL A 54 6.55 -4.43 -19.10
CA VAL A 54 7.55 -5.14 -18.29
C VAL A 54 8.95 -4.56 -18.51
N ASP A 55 9.17 -3.34 -18.02
CA ASP A 55 10.45 -2.65 -18.06
C ASP A 55 11.33 -2.96 -16.81
N ASN A 56 12.57 -2.46 -16.82
CA ASN A 56 13.51 -2.67 -15.71
C ASN A 56 13.02 -2.05 -14.40
N GLN A 57 12.24 -0.97 -14.46
CA GLN A 57 11.71 -0.29 -13.28
C GLN A 57 10.63 -1.14 -12.61
N LEU A 58 9.72 -1.73 -13.40
CA LEU A 58 8.71 -2.67 -12.90
C LEU A 58 9.37 -3.94 -12.35
N LYS A 59 10.36 -4.51 -13.04
CA LYS A 59 11.10 -5.69 -12.55
C LYS A 59 11.77 -5.42 -11.21
N TYR A 60 12.40 -4.26 -11.07
CA TYR A 60 13.03 -3.84 -9.81
C TYR A 60 11.99 -3.65 -8.70
N ALA A 61 10.85 -3.02 -8.98
CA ALA A 61 9.76 -2.89 -8.03
C ALA A 61 9.23 -4.25 -7.56
N LEU A 62 9.00 -5.19 -8.48
CA LEU A 62 8.58 -6.56 -8.15
C LEU A 62 9.63 -7.29 -7.30
N ALA A 63 10.92 -7.10 -7.59
CA ALA A 63 12.00 -7.65 -6.80
C ALA A 63 12.01 -7.09 -5.37
N CYS A 64 11.85 -5.77 -5.18
CA CYS A 64 11.73 -5.17 -3.86
C CYS A 64 10.49 -5.66 -3.11
N ILE A 65 9.34 -5.80 -3.81
CA ILE A 65 8.10 -6.33 -3.23
C ILE A 65 8.29 -7.77 -2.73
N ALA A 66 8.97 -8.62 -3.51
CA ALA A 66 9.24 -9.99 -3.10
C ALA A 66 10.30 -10.09 -2.00
N PHE A 67 11.35 -9.27 -2.10
CA PHE A 67 12.47 -9.26 -1.17
C PHE A 67 12.01 -9.02 0.26
N ASN A 68 11.13 -8.05 0.46
CA ASN A 68 10.60 -7.67 1.77
C ASN A 68 10.12 -8.89 2.59
N PRO A 69 9.08 -9.65 2.18
CA PRO A 69 8.60 -10.83 2.89
C PRO A 69 9.61 -11.95 3.06
N ILE A 70 10.48 -12.14 2.07
CA ILE A 70 11.55 -13.13 2.13
C ILE A 70 12.56 -12.74 3.22
N PHE A 71 12.97 -11.47 3.24
CA PHE A 71 13.96 -10.95 4.16
C PHE A 71 13.53 -11.12 5.61
N TRP A 72 12.34 -10.63 5.99
CA TRP A 72 11.95 -10.69 7.41
C TRP A 72 11.70 -12.12 7.89
N ASN A 73 11.15 -12.99 7.03
CA ASN A 73 11.00 -14.40 7.36
C ASN A 73 12.36 -15.09 7.60
N ILE A 74 13.36 -14.81 6.76
CA ILE A 74 14.71 -15.37 6.91
C ILE A 74 15.38 -14.78 8.16
N ALA A 75 15.41 -13.45 8.28
CA ALA A 75 16.08 -12.74 9.36
C ALA A 75 15.54 -13.16 10.74
N ALA A 76 14.22 -13.22 10.89
CA ALA A 76 13.58 -13.62 12.15
C ALA A 76 13.88 -15.08 12.51
N ARG A 77 13.83 -16.01 11.53
CA ARG A 77 14.13 -17.42 11.77
C ARG A 77 15.60 -17.67 12.09
N LEU A 78 16.50 -16.95 11.41
CA LEU A 78 17.93 -16.98 11.73
C LEU A 78 18.18 -16.44 13.13
N GLU A 79 17.52 -15.35 13.51
CA GLU A 79 17.60 -14.80 14.85
C GLU A 79 17.09 -15.80 15.90
N TYR A 80 15.92 -16.41 15.69
CA TYR A 80 15.39 -17.42 16.60
C TYR A 80 16.38 -18.57 16.85
N LYS A 81 17.09 -19.02 15.81
CA LYS A 81 18.05 -20.13 15.91
C LYS A 81 19.39 -19.74 16.49
N THR A 82 19.94 -18.60 16.11
CA THR A 82 21.35 -18.25 16.35
C THR A 82 21.54 -17.16 17.42
N LYS A 83 20.50 -16.37 17.66
CA LYS A 83 20.48 -15.20 18.56
C LYS A 83 21.57 -14.18 18.23
N VAL A 84 22.00 -14.11 16.97
CA VAL A 84 23.10 -13.23 16.52
C VAL A 84 22.72 -11.77 16.69
N ILE A 85 21.52 -11.34 16.27
CA ILE A 85 21.08 -9.96 16.39
C ILE A 85 20.99 -9.60 17.88
N THR A 86 20.35 -10.44 18.69
CA THR A 86 20.28 -10.24 20.15
C THR A 86 21.66 -10.04 20.79
N LYS A 87 22.65 -10.87 20.43
CA LYS A 87 24.02 -10.77 20.96
C LYS A 87 24.71 -9.48 20.51
N LEU A 88 24.57 -9.09 19.24
CA LEU A 88 25.18 -7.88 18.70
C LEU A 88 24.57 -6.60 19.28
N THR A 89 23.27 -6.60 19.58
CA THR A 89 22.57 -5.44 20.14
C THR A 89 22.52 -5.42 21.67
N GLY A 90 23.17 -6.39 22.33
CA GLY A 90 23.21 -6.49 23.78
C GLY A 90 21.86 -6.79 24.45
N GLY A 91 20.87 -7.30 23.69
CA GLY A 91 19.55 -7.61 24.23
C GLY A 91 18.48 -7.86 23.17
N ALA A 92 17.55 -8.75 23.48
CA ALA A 92 16.48 -9.19 22.58
C ALA A 92 15.55 -8.04 22.15
N ARG A 93 15.22 -7.15 23.08
CA ARG A 93 14.36 -5.99 22.81
C ARG A 93 15.03 -5.01 21.84
N ASN A 94 16.30 -4.68 22.08
CA ASN A 94 17.07 -3.80 21.18
C ASN A 94 17.20 -4.40 19.78
N GLY A 95 17.44 -5.71 19.70
CA GLY A 95 17.52 -6.44 18.44
C GLY A 95 16.20 -6.42 17.67
N CYS A 96 15.08 -6.62 18.37
CA CYS A 96 13.74 -6.53 17.77
C CYS A 96 13.44 -5.12 17.26
N TYR A 97 13.77 -4.06 18.01
CA TYR A 97 13.61 -2.68 17.52
C TYR A 97 14.51 -2.35 16.32
N LEU A 98 15.75 -2.88 16.29
CA LEU A 98 16.63 -2.74 15.13
C LEU A 98 16.03 -3.44 13.90
N LEU A 99 15.51 -4.66 14.06
CA LEU A 99 14.84 -5.36 12.98
C LEU A 99 13.56 -4.63 12.53
N ALA A 100 12.77 -4.13 13.48
CA ALA A 100 11.56 -3.34 13.21
C ALA A 100 11.88 -2.11 12.37
N LEU A 101 12.88 -1.32 12.77
CA LEU A 101 13.35 -0.16 12.01
C LEU A 101 13.76 -0.57 10.60
N THR A 102 14.53 -1.65 10.47
CA THR A 102 14.99 -2.16 9.17
C THR A 102 13.83 -2.56 8.26
N ILE A 103 12.89 -3.38 8.75
CA ILE A 103 11.72 -3.83 7.99
C ILE A 103 10.86 -2.64 7.57
N PHE A 104 10.61 -1.71 8.50
CA PHE A 104 9.82 -0.52 8.23
C PHE A 104 10.47 0.37 7.16
N SER A 105 11.78 0.64 7.26
CA SER A 105 12.52 1.41 6.27
C SER A 105 12.55 0.73 4.90
N LEU A 106 12.73 -0.59 4.84
CA LEU A 106 12.61 -1.36 3.60
C LEU A 106 11.19 -1.30 3.01
N GLY A 107 10.16 -1.25 3.86
CA GLY A 107 8.77 -1.01 3.48
C GLY A 107 8.59 0.33 2.77
N ILE A 108 9.06 1.43 3.39
CA ILE A 108 9.03 2.77 2.79
C ILE A 108 9.75 2.80 1.45
N TYR A 109 10.96 2.24 1.39
CA TYR A 109 11.74 2.22 0.18
C TYR A 109 11.05 1.43 -0.94
N ARG A 110 10.53 0.23 -0.64
CA ARG A 110 9.73 -0.58 -1.57
C ARG A 110 8.54 0.21 -2.11
N ASP A 111 7.81 0.90 -1.25
CA ASP A 111 6.60 1.64 -1.65
C ASP A 111 6.95 2.82 -2.55
N GLN A 112 8.06 3.51 -2.28
CA GLN A 112 8.59 4.56 -3.15
C GLN A 112 9.00 4.00 -4.53
N VAL A 113 9.75 2.89 -4.56
CA VAL A 113 10.16 2.25 -5.82
C VAL A 113 8.95 1.79 -6.63
N TYR A 114 7.96 1.17 -5.98
CA TYR A 114 6.71 0.78 -6.63
C TYR A 114 5.96 1.99 -7.19
N HIS A 115 5.80 3.06 -6.40
CA HIS A 115 5.07 4.25 -6.85
C HIS A 115 5.73 4.87 -8.08
N GLN A 116 7.06 4.99 -8.08
CA GLN A 116 7.80 5.48 -9.25
C GLN A 116 7.61 4.57 -10.47
N ALA A 117 7.67 3.25 -10.30
CA ALA A 117 7.42 2.30 -11.38
C ALA A 117 5.98 2.39 -11.91
N LEU A 118 5.01 2.56 -11.02
CA LEU A 118 3.59 2.65 -11.36
C LEU A 118 3.27 3.88 -12.21
N LEU A 119 3.88 5.02 -11.89
CA LEU A 119 3.66 6.28 -12.61
C LEU A 119 4.10 6.19 -14.08
N THR A 120 5.11 5.38 -14.40
CA THR A 120 5.61 5.22 -15.77
C THR A 120 4.80 4.24 -16.62
N GLN A 121 3.89 3.46 -16.00
CA GLN A 121 3.04 2.49 -16.71
C GLN A 121 1.91 3.17 -17.48
N PRO A 122 1.36 2.57 -18.55
CA PRO A 122 0.19 3.10 -19.24
C PRO A 122 -1.04 3.19 -18.31
N SER A 123 -1.81 4.28 -18.43
CA SER A 123 -3.13 4.40 -17.80
C SER A 123 -4.21 3.94 -18.76
N PHE A 124 -5.24 3.27 -18.23
CA PHE A 124 -6.46 3.00 -18.97
C PHE A 124 -7.48 4.09 -18.61
N GLN A 125 -7.81 4.96 -19.57
CA GLN A 125 -8.60 6.18 -19.32
C GLN A 125 -9.97 5.92 -18.68
N PRO A 126 -10.75 4.90 -19.09
CA PRO A 126 -12.01 4.60 -18.42
C PRO A 126 -11.85 4.35 -16.91
N LEU A 127 -10.78 3.67 -16.48
CA LEU A 127 -10.48 3.53 -15.04
C LEU A 127 -10.00 4.85 -14.41
N ALA A 128 -9.15 5.59 -15.12
CA ALA A 128 -8.52 6.81 -14.60
C ALA A 128 -9.50 7.98 -14.43
N GLU A 129 -10.55 8.06 -15.24
CA GLU A 129 -11.53 9.14 -15.23
C GLU A 129 -12.82 8.75 -14.48
N SER A 130 -13.03 7.47 -14.20
CA SER A 130 -14.26 7.03 -13.55
C SER A 130 -14.36 7.45 -12.08
N GLN A 131 -15.38 8.25 -11.77
CA GLN A 131 -15.66 8.70 -10.40
C GLN A 131 -15.97 7.53 -9.45
N VAL A 132 -16.66 6.50 -9.97
CA VAL A 132 -16.94 5.27 -9.19
C VAL A 132 -15.63 4.56 -8.84
N ILE A 133 -14.70 4.46 -9.79
CA ILE A 133 -13.39 3.86 -9.55
C ILE A 133 -12.55 4.69 -8.58
N LYS A 134 -12.61 6.02 -8.64
CA LYS A 134 -11.95 6.89 -7.64
C LYS A 134 -12.53 6.71 -6.24
N ALA A 135 -13.86 6.63 -6.12
CA ALA A 135 -14.50 6.35 -4.85
C ALA A 135 -14.08 4.98 -4.30
N LEU A 136 -14.05 3.95 -5.15
CA LEU A 136 -13.57 2.62 -4.78
C LEU A 136 -12.09 2.64 -4.37
N ALA A 137 -11.25 3.41 -5.06
CA ALA A 137 -9.84 3.58 -4.74
C ALA A 137 -9.66 4.17 -3.33
N ILE A 138 -10.40 5.25 -3.00
CA ILE A 138 -10.38 5.89 -1.68
C ILE A 138 -10.87 4.92 -0.61
N ALA A 139 -12.00 4.25 -0.83
CA ALA A 139 -12.57 3.30 0.12
C ALA A 139 -11.62 2.13 0.39
N THR A 140 -11.04 1.56 -0.67
CA THR A 140 -10.11 0.43 -0.60
C THR A 140 -8.81 0.82 0.10
N PHE A 141 -8.22 1.96 -0.26
CA PHE A 141 -6.99 2.47 0.37
C PHE A 141 -7.23 2.84 1.84
N GLY A 142 -8.33 3.53 2.13
CA GLY A 142 -8.72 3.93 3.48
C GLY A 142 -8.96 2.73 4.38
N PHE A 143 -9.75 1.75 3.93
CA PHE A 143 -9.98 0.52 4.68
C PHE A 143 -8.69 -0.28 4.86
N GLY A 144 -7.83 -0.36 3.84
CA GLY A 144 -6.52 -0.97 3.95
C GLY A 144 -5.65 -0.36 5.05
N ASN A 145 -5.59 0.97 5.12
CA ASN A 145 -4.88 1.69 6.19
C ASN A 145 -5.50 1.46 7.57
N VAL A 146 -6.83 1.43 7.67
CA VAL A 146 -7.50 1.09 8.94
C VAL A 146 -7.04 -0.27 9.43
N LEU A 147 -7.03 -1.31 8.59
CA LEU A 147 -6.56 -2.63 8.96
C LEU A 147 -5.08 -2.64 9.37
N VAL A 148 -4.21 -1.98 8.61
CA VAL A 148 -2.78 -1.89 8.93
C VAL A 148 -2.56 -1.19 10.27
N LEU A 149 -3.04 0.04 10.42
CA LEU A 149 -2.75 0.85 11.60
C LEU A 149 -3.38 0.28 12.87
N SER A 150 -4.62 -0.20 12.80
CA SER A 150 -5.27 -0.80 13.97
C SER A 150 -4.61 -2.13 14.38
N SER A 151 -4.11 -2.92 13.42
CA SER A 151 -3.35 -4.14 13.74
C SER A 151 -2.00 -3.83 14.41
N MET A 152 -1.27 -2.83 13.90
CA MET A 152 -0.01 -2.38 14.51
C MET A 152 -0.24 -1.79 15.90
N TRP A 153 -1.34 -1.07 16.11
CA TRP A 153 -1.74 -0.57 17.42
C TRP A 153 -1.99 -1.72 18.41
N ALA A 154 -2.76 -2.73 17.99
CA ALA A 154 -3.14 -3.83 18.87
C ALA A 154 -1.96 -4.77 19.21
N LEU A 155 -1.03 -4.99 18.26
CA LEU A 155 0.16 -5.81 18.46
C LEU A 155 1.33 -5.06 19.12
N GLY A 156 1.36 -3.73 18.99
CA GLY A 156 2.54 -2.94 19.29
C GLY A 156 3.72 -3.24 18.35
N VAL A 157 4.84 -2.55 18.55
CA VAL A 157 6.02 -2.69 17.68
C VAL A 157 6.57 -4.13 17.71
N THR A 158 6.74 -4.72 18.88
CA THR A 158 7.33 -6.05 19.00
C THR A 158 6.42 -7.14 18.45
N GLY A 159 5.09 -7.05 18.65
CA GLY A 159 4.16 -8.01 18.06
C GLY A 159 4.07 -7.87 16.54
N THR A 160 4.22 -6.65 16.02
CA THR A 160 4.19 -6.38 14.56
C THR A 160 5.46 -6.87 13.86
N TYR A 161 6.62 -6.67 14.47
CA TYR A 161 7.92 -6.88 13.86
C TYR A 161 8.67 -8.09 14.45
N LEU A 162 7.95 -9.22 14.57
CA LEU A 162 8.52 -10.55 14.80
C LEU A 162 9.26 -10.69 16.14
N GLY A 163 8.79 -10.01 17.19
CA GLY A 163 9.37 -10.05 18.52
C GLY A 163 9.32 -11.43 19.18
N ASP A 164 8.38 -12.29 18.77
CA ASP A 164 8.30 -13.69 19.18
C ASP A 164 9.56 -14.48 18.82
N TYR A 165 10.20 -14.17 17.69
CA TYR A 165 11.48 -14.78 17.30
C TYR A 165 12.66 -14.35 18.19
N PHE A 166 12.54 -13.18 18.82
CA PHE A 166 13.45 -12.70 19.85
C PHE A 166 13.12 -13.27 21.24
N GLY A 167 11.99 -13.96 21.39
CA GLY A 167 11.48 -14.47 22.68
C GLY A 167 10.63 -13.45 23.44
N ILE A 168 10.18 -12.37 22.78
CA ILE A 168 9.28 -11.37 23.33
C ILE A 168 7.86 -11.81 22.99
N LEU A 169 7.27 -12.63 23.86
CA LEU A 169 5.98 -13.26 23.61
C LEU A 169 4.85 -12.44 24.20
N MET A 170 3.72 -12.38 23.49
CA MET A 170 2.48 -11.85 24.05
C MET A 170 1.90 -12.84 25.07
N ASP A 171 1.14 -12.33 26.03
CA ASP A 171 0.46 -13.18 27.03
C ASP A 171 -0.67 -13.99 26.40
N HIS A 172 -1.40 -13.36 25.48
CA HIS A 172 -2.50 -13.95 24.75
C HIS A 172 -2.50 -13.48 23.29
N ARG A 173 -3.11 -14.29 22.42
CA ARG A 173 -3.35 -13.90 21.02
C ARG A 173 -4.34 -12.74 20.98
N VAL A 174 -4.05 -11.72 20.18
CA VAL A 174 -5.01 -10.63 19.93
C VAL A 174 -6.18 -11.17 19.10
N THR A 175 -7.39 -11.06 19.64
CA THR A 175 -8.63 -11.51 18.99
C THR A 175 -9.62 -10.38 18.74
N GLY A 176 -9.36 -9.17 19.25
CA GLY A 176 -10.17 -7.97 18.99
C GLY A 176 -9.96 -7.41 17.58
N PHE A 177 -10.61 -6.29 17.27
CA PHE A 177 -10.43 -5.62 15.98
C PHE A 177 -8.96 -5.20 15.75
N PRO A 178 -8.40 -5.40 14.53
CA PRO A 178 -9.04 -5.97 13.32
C PRO A 178 -8.93 -7.49 13.17
N PHE A 179 -8.38 -8.20 14.15
CA PHE A 179 -8.17 -9.66 14.12
C PHE A 179 -9.46 -10.48 14.25
N ASN A 180 -10.55 -9.91 14.76
CA ASN A 180 -11.87 -10.57 14.82
C ASN A 180 -12.55 -10.76 13.46
N ILE A 181 -12.13 -10.01 12.43
CA ILE A 181 -12.72 -10.07 11.08
C ILE A 181 -11.75 -10.60 10.02
N ASN A 182 -10.46 -10.67 10.35
CA ASN A 182 -9.39 -10.97 9.42
C ASN A 182 -8.18 -11.48 10.19
N ASP A 183 -7.72 -12.71 9.93
CA ASP A 183 -6.58 -13.31 10.64
C ASP A 183 -5.27 -12.55 10.44
N ASN A 184 -5.10 -11.93 9.27
CA ASN A 184 -3.86 -11.28 8.83
C ASN A 184 -4.14 -9.85 8.33
N PRO A 185 -4.64 -8.97 9.21
CA PRO A 185 -5.19 -7.67 8.83
C PRO A 185 -4.13 -6.74 8.25
N MET A 186 -2.89 -6.77 8.75
CA MET A 186 -1.79 -5.98 8.20
C MET A 186 -1.46 -6.36 6.75
N TYR A 187 -1.35 -7.66 6.46
CA TYR A 187 -1.04 -8.17 5.13
C TYR A 187 -2.13 -7.84 4.11
N ASN A 188 -3.38 -8.18 4.45
CA ASN A 188 -4.53 -7.90 3.61
C ASN A 188 -4.75 -6.38 3.46
N GLY A 189 -4.57 -5.61 4.53
CA GLY A 189 -4.67 -4.15 4.50
C GLY A 189 -3.62 -3.51 3.59
N SER A 190 -2.37 -3.98 3.65
CA SER A 190 -1.31 -3.53 2.75
C SER A 190 -1.63 -3.88 1.29
N THR A 191 -2.13 -5.08 0.99
CA THR A 191 -2.61 -5.43 -0.37
C THR A 191 -3.70 -4.47 -0.85
N LEU A 192 -4.66 -4.13 0.01
CA LEU A 192 -5.71 -3.16 -0.32
C LEU A 192 -5.14 -1.76 -0.58
N CYS A 193 -4.10 -1.33 0.15
CA CYS A 193 -3.42 -0.07 -0.16
C CYS A 193 -2.80 -0.09 -1.58
N PHE A 194 -2.11 -1.17 -1.96
CA PHE A 194 -1.57 -1.32 -3.33
C PHE A 194 -2.67 -1.27 -4.39
N LEU A 195 -3.78 -1.98 -4.17
CA LEU A 195 -4.93 -1.99 -5.07
C LEU A 195 -5.58 -0.61 -5.17
N GLY A 196 -5.81 0.05 -4.05
CA GLY A 196 -6.36 1.40 -3.99
C GLY A 196 -5.50 2.40 -4.75
N THR A 197 -4.17 2.34 -4.60
CA THR A 197 -3.24 3.16 -5.39
C THR A 197 -3.34 2.86 -6.89
N ALA A 198 -3.42 1.59 -7.30
CA ALA A 198 -3.55 1.21 -8.69
C ALA A 198 -4.84 1.74 -9.34
N LEU A 199 -5.96 1.61 -8.61
CA LEU A 199 -7.27 2.15 -9.02
C LEU A 199 -7.23 3.68 -9.09
N TRP A 200 -6.61 4.33 -8.11
CA TRP A 200 -6.47 5.79 -8.09
C TRP A 200 -5.76 6.31 -9.33
N TYR A 201 -4.70 5.66 -9.80
CA TYR A 201 -3.98 6.06 -11.01
C TYR A 201 -4.53 5.46 -12.31
N GLY A 202 -5.57 4.61 -12.22
CA GLY A 202 -6.15 3.89 -13.36
C GLY A 202 -5.12 3.05 -14.12
N LYS A 203 -4.23 2.35 -13.39
CA LYS A 203 -3.11 1.59 -13.96
C LYS A 203 -3.39 0.08 -13.90
N PRO A 204 -3.66 -0.59 -15.04
CA PRO A 204 -3.85 -2.04 -15.06
C PRO A 204 -2.65 -2.83 -14.51
N THR A 205 -1.40 -2.40 -14.80
CA THR A 205 -0.20 -2.98 -14.19
C THR A 205 -0.25 -2.95 -12.66
N GLY A 206 -0.75 -1.88 -12.06
CA GLY A 206 -0.83 -1.76 -10.60
C GLY A 206 -1.78 -2.80 -9.98
N ILE A 207 -2.86 -3.17 -10.68
CA ILE A 207 -3.80 -4.20 -10.23
C ILE A 207 -3.11 -5.58 -10.23
N LEU A 208 -2.31 -5.86 -11.26
CA LEU A 208 -1.48 -7.06 -11.31
C LEU A 208 -0.42 -7.07 -10.20
N VAL A 209 0.21 -5.92 -9.93
CA VAL A 209 1.18 -5.80 -8.83
C VAL A 209 0.52 -5.99 -7.47
N ALA A 210 -0.68 -5.45 -7.24
CA ALA A 210 -1.44 -5.68 -6.00
C ALA A 210 -1.76 -7.18 -5.81
N SER A 211 -2.11 -7.88 -6.90
CA SER A 211 -2.32 -9.32 -6.89
C SER A 211 -1.02 -10.08 -6.58
N PHE A 212 0.11 -9.63 -7.12
CA PHE A 212 1.43 -10.18 -6.80
C PHE A 212 1.80 -9.97 -5.33
N VAL A 213 1.55 -8.79 -4.76
CA VAL A 213 1.73 -8.49 -3.33
C VAL A 213 0.91 -9.47 -2.48
N PHE A 214 -0.37 -9.67 -2.83
CA PHE A 214 -1.23 -10.63 -2.14
C PHE A 214 -0.63 -12.04 -2.13
N VAL A 215 -0.19 -12.53 -3.28
CA VAL A 215 0.44 -13.86 -3.41
C VAL A 215 1.72 -13.94 -2.57
N MET A 216 2.59 -12.94 -2.63
CA MET A 216 3.82 -12.91 -1.83
C MET A 216 3.55 -12.94 -0.33
N TYR A 217 2.53 -12.21 0.13
CA TYR A 217 2.10 -12.23 1.52
C TYR A 217 1.51 -13.58 1.93
N LYS A 218 0.70 -14.23 1.07
CA LYS A 218 0.25 -15.60 1.33
C LYS A 218 1.42 -16.57 1.44
N ILE A 219 2.43 -16.44 0.58
CA ILE A 219 3.64 -17.26 0.65
C ILE A 219 4.38 -17.04 1.98
N ALA A 220 4.58 -15.79 2.40
CA ALA A 220 5.20 -15.49 3.70
C ALA A 220 4.43 -16.14 4.85
N LEU A 221 3.10 -16.01 4.86
CA LEU A 221 2.24 -16.56 5.91
C LEU A 221 2.32 -18.09 6.01
N MET A 222 2.48 -18.81 4.89
CA MET A 222 2.69 -20.27 4.92
C MET A 222 3.90 -20.70 5.74
N PHE A 223 4.91 -19.84 5.88
CA PHE A 223 6.09 -20.11 6.69
C PHE A 223 6.00 -19.51 8.09
N GLU A 224 5.43 -18.31 8.21
CA GLU A 224 5.36 -17.53 9.43
C GLU A 224 4.37 -18.14 10.43
N GLU A 225 3.11 -18.40 10.01
CA GLU A 225 2.05 -18.84 10.92
C GLU A 225 2.38 -20.17 11.64
N PRO A 226 2.85 -21.23 10.95
CA PRO A 226 3.19 -22.48 11.62
C PRO A 226 4.40 -22.34 12.55
N PHE A 227 5.30 -21.39 12.27
CA PHE A 227 6.48 -21.15 13.09
C PHE A 227 6.10 -20.41 14.36
N THR A 228 5.33 -19.32 14.24
CA THR A 228 4.80 -18.58 15.39
C THR A 228 3.95 -19.49 16.27
N ALA A 229 3.06 -20.32 15.71
CA ALA A 229 2.29 -21.29 16.48
C ALA A 229 3.18 -22.21 17.32
N LYS A 230 4.27 -22.74 16.75
CA LYS A 230 5.24 -23.58 17.47
C LYS A 230 5.92 -22.83 18.63
N ILE A 231 6.25 -21.55 18.46
CA ILE A 231 6.84 -20.74 19.54
C ILE A 231 5.87 -20.64 20.72
N TYR A 232 4.60 -20.33 20.45
CA TYR A 232 3.58 -20.19 21.50
C TYR A 232 3.21 -21.54 22.14
N GLU A 233 3.19 -22.65 21.40
CA GLU A 233 3.02 -23.98 21.98
C GLU A 233 4.16 -24.35 22.95
N GLN A 234 5.41 -23.98 22.61
CA GLN A 234 6.55 -24.21 23.48
C GLN A 234 6.51 -23.34 24.74
N LYS A 235 5.99 -22.11 24.66
CA LYS A 235 5.74 -21.26 25.83
C LYS A 235 4.80 -21.95 26.79
N ASN A 236 3.63 -22.37 26.31
CA ASN A 236 2.60 -23.00 27.14
C ASN A 236 3.11 -24.29 27.82
N LYS A 237 3.95 -25.07 27.15
CA LYS A 237 4.56 -26.28 27.73
C LYS A 237 5.58 -26.01 28.84
N LYS A 238 6.19 -24.82 28.88
CA LYS A 238 7.14 -24.44 29.93
C LYS A 238 6.48 -23.79 31.15
N GLU A 239 5.24 -23.34 30.99
CA GLU A 239 4.42 -22.73 32.04
C GLU A 239 3.53 -23.76 32.78
N LEU A 240 3.40 -24.98 32.23
CA LEU A 240 2.79 -26.16 32.86
C LEU A 240 3.83 -26.95 33.67
#